data_AF-A0A454HLY9-F1
#
_entry.id   AF-A0A454HLY9-F1
#
_cell.length_a   1.000
_cell.length_b   1.000
_cell.length_c   1.000
_cell.angle_alpha   90.00
_cell.angle_beta   90.00
_cell.angle_gamma   90.00
#
_symmetry.space_group_name_H-M   'P 1'
#
loop_
_entity.id
_entity.type
_entity.pdbx_description
1 polymer ?
#
loop_
_entity_poly.entity_id
_entity_poly.type
_entity_poly.pdbx_seq_one_letter_code
_entity_poly.pdbx_strand_id
1 'polypeptide(L)'
;MAVAKEIIDNVRDTKIVDFLRKENVEKNSDELGMDLYIWLGKIIDENRISIEKINKVLFQELEYGDRRLIRIYQLKGTRKIKKEKDWEDFLKKYSCPSMNFNRIVETTLCKDDKIKVAAVKSNISEKIVNKVDILFVYKMYTRSSEETQKFIYSYLPVSVDVKNKILSIKVWNREEGEENNTPIDQIDDIFRKLQKDLQFDTQALESNSQAVLYKMSKALFDDFFRKLPNINEIENKKIEIPQLVNDLLFGIRLQNIENQGNKIAMNTEVIDVKEEMYKLLQQVALYDYLKDHSIKDLLENTDKYISRIRFNDRDNLTASLTSEKGVKCIFDAKTFMCVRNSLDLVESIVAIVVTFTKKRGLLSVKYDASDRRYLNIHVLNNRYYTADDFNKIWELYKKYESGENAIADSVYNENNIAAM
;
A
#
# COMPACT_ATOMS: atom_id res chain seq x y z
N MET A 1 -31.22 -23.85 2.11
CA MET A 1 -30.55 -22.67 2.67
C MET A 1 -30.39 -21.65 1.56
N ALA A 2 -30.88 -20.43 1.77
CA ALA A 2 -30.71 -19.35 0.80
C ALA A 2 -29.33 -18.67 1.01
N VAL A 3 -28.52 -18.62 -0.03
CA VAL A 3 -27.31 -17.79 -0.07
C VAL A 3 -27.67 -16.46 -0.70
N ALA A 4 -27.39 -15.35 -0.02
CA ALA A 4 -27.70 -14.02 -0.53
C ALA A 4 -26.83 -13.69 -1.75
N LYS A 5 -27.45 -13.16 -2.81
CA LYS A 5 -26.76 -12.75 -4.05
C LYS A 5 -25.71 -11.68 -3.77
N GLU A 6 -26.00 -10.78 -2.83
CA GLU A 6 -25.16 -9.66 -2.42
C GLU A 6 -23.78 -10.10 -1.90
N ILE A 7 -23.67 -11.33 -1.39
CA ILE A 7 -22.39 -11.94 -0.99
C ILE A 7 -21.54 -12.26 -2.23
N ILE A 8 -22.18 -12.83 -3.25
CA ILE A 8 -21.52 -13.28 -4.47
C ILE A 8 -21.10 -12.08 -5.33
N ASP A 9 -21.94 -11.03 -5.38
CA ASP A 9 -21.59 -9.74 -5.99
C ASP A 9 -20.36 -9.06 -5.35
N ASN A 10 -19.87 -9.61 -4.22
CA ASN A 10 -18.72 -9.13 -3.48
C ASN A 10 -17.47 -10.01 -3.62
N VAL A 11 -17.52 -11.13 -4.36
CA VAL A 11 -16.37 -12.02 -4.56
C VAL A 11 -16.18 -12.30 -6.06
N ARG A 12 -15.05 -12.91 -6.42
CA ARG A 12 -14.84 -13.35 -7.81
C ARG A 12 -15.37 -14.76 -7.98
N ASP A 13 -16.43 -14.91 -8.78
CA ASP A 13 -17.06 -16.22 -9.06
C ASP A 13 -16.06 -17.29 -9.46
N THR A 14 -15.08 -16.93 -10.32
CA THR A 14 -14.03 -17.85 -10.77
C THR A 14 -13.23 -18.46 -9.61
N LYS A 15 -13.02 -17.72 -8.53
CA LYS A 15 -12.29 -18.22 -7.34
C LYS A 15 -13.12 -19.18 -6.52
N ILE A 16 -14.41 -18.92 -6.39
CA ILE A 16 -15.33 -19.83 -5.70
C ILE A 16 -15.49 -21.13 -6.51
N VAL A 17 -15.67 -21.03 -7.84
CA VAL A 17 -15.78 -22.19 -8.73
C VAL A 17 -14.49 -23.01 -8.76
N ASP A 18 -13.32 -22.36 -8.85
CA ASP A 18 -12.02 -23.05 -8.79
C ASP A 18 -11.82 -23.79 -7.45
N PHE A 19 -12.30 -23.23 -6.34
CA PHE A 19 -12.29 -23.88 -5.04
C PHE A 19 -13.22 -25.11 -5.02
N LEU A 20 -14.46 -24.96 -5.48
CA LEU A 20 -15.43 -26.06 -5.54
C LEU A 20 -14.91 -27.23 -6.37
N ARG A 21 -14.28 -26.95 -7.53
CA ARG A 21 -13.66 -28.00 -8.34
C ARG A 21 -12.54 -28.73 -7.59
N LYS A 22 -11.71 -28.02 -6.81
CA LYS A 22 -10.66 -28.65 -5.98
C LYS A 22 -11.22 -29.52 -4.86
N GLU A 23 -12.42 -29.21 -4.39
CA GLU A 23 -13.17 -30.03 -3.43
C GLU A 23 -13.97 -31.16 -4.11
N ASN A 24 -13.78 -31.38 -5.42
CA ASN A 24 -14.51 -32.34 -6.26
C ASN A 24 -16.02 -32.08 -6.30
N VAL A 25 -16.43 -30.82 -6.21
CA VAL A 25 -17.83 -30.39 -6.34
C VAL A 25 -18.01 -29.73 -7.69
N GLU A 26 -18.64 -30.46 -8.61
CA GLU A 26 -18.92 -30.01 -9.97
C GLU A 26 -20.43 -29.89 -10.21
N LYS A 27 -20.81 -29.11 -11.22
CA LYS A 27 -22.20 -28.96 -11.62
C LYS A 27 -22.70 -30.20 -12.34
N ASN A 28 -23.89 -30.65 -11.96
CA ASN A 28 -24.63 -31.66 -12.71
C ASN A 28 -25.26 -31.04 -13.97
N SER A 29 -25.78 -31.87 -14.89
CA SER A 29 -26.38 -31.41 -16.15
C SER A 29 -27.56 -30.47 -15.95
N ASP A 30 -28.36 -30.67 -14.89
CA ASP A 30 -29.49 -29.82 -14.48
C ASP A 30 -29.06 -28.53 -13.77
N GLU A 31 -27.78 -28.38 -13.44
CA GLU A 31 -27.21 -27.22 -12.73
C GLU A 31 -26.42 -26.29 -13.66
N LEU A 32 -26.24 -26.71 -14.91
CA LEU A 32 -25.62 -25.91 -15.94
C LEU A 32 -26.48 -24.65 -16.18
N GLY A 33 -25.84 -23.48 -16.16
CA GLY A 33 -26.52 -22.19 -16.27
C GLY A 33 -27.12 -21.64 -14.96
N MET A 34 -27.12 -22.40 -13.86
CA MET A 34 -27.57 -21.89 -12.56
C MET A 34 -26.63 -20.81 -12.01
N ASP A 35 -27.20 -19.70 -11.53
CA ASP A 35 -26.45 -18.64 -10.86
C ASP A 35 -25.70 -19.18 -9.64
N LEU A 36 -24.51 -18.64 -9.38
CA LEU A 36 -23.61 -19.16 -8.35
C LEU A 36 -24.24 -19.14 -6.95
N TYR A 37 -24.98 -18.10 -6.57
CA TYR A 37 -25.63 -18.04 -5.25
C TYR A 37 -26.71 -19.13 -5.07
N ILE A 38 -27.51 -19.40 -6.11
CA ILE A 38 -28.52 -20.47 -6.09
C ILE A 38 -27.82 -21.82 -5.99
N TRP A 39 -26.78 -22.02 -6.80
CA TRP A 39 -26.03 -23.26 -6.83
C TRP A 39 -25.35 -23.53 -5.48
N LEU A 40 -24.74 -22.53 -4.85
CA LEU A 40 -24.17 -22.64 -3.51
C LEU A 40 -25.21 -23.06 -2.48
N GLY A 41 -26.42 -22.49 -2.52
CA GLY A 41 -27.52 -22.91 -1.64
C GLY A 41 -27.86 -24.38 -1.81
N LYS A 42 -28.03 -24.83 -3.07
CA LYS A 42 -28.35 -26.23 -3.41
C LYS A 42 -27.28 -27.20 -2.92
N ILE A 43 -26.00 -26.95 -3.23
CA ILE A 43 -24.91 -27.89 -2.85
C ILE A 43 -24.68 -27.97 -1.34
N ILE A 44 -25.02 -26.91 -0.59
CA ILE A 44 -24.96 -26.94 0.87
C ILE A 44 -26.14 -27.75 1.44
N ASP A 45 -27.36 -27.57 0.92
CA ASP A 45 -28.53 -28.34 1.35
C ASP A 45 -28.38 -29.84 1.04
N GLU A 46 -27.76 -30.16 -0.09
CA GLU A 46 -27.44 -31.53 -0.50
C GLU A 46 -26.23 -32.12 0.23
N ASN A 47 -25.61 -31.37 1.15
CA ASN A 47 -24.39 -31.76 1.89
C ASN A 47 -23.21 -32.16 0.99
N ARG A 48 -23.15 -31.66 -0.25
CA ARG A 48 -22.01 -31.87 -1.17
C ARG A 48 -20.78 -31.10 -0.71
N ILE A 49 -21.00 -29.99 0.00
CA ILE A 49 -19.95 -29.23 0.67
C ILE A 49 -20.47 -28.64 1.97
N SER A 50 -19.63 -28.60 2.99
CA SER A 50 -20.01 -28.04 4.28
C SER A 50 -20.03 -26.50 4.22
N ILE A 51 -20.95 -25.90 4.98
CA ILE A 51 -21.05 -24.45 5.08
C ILE A 51 -19.77 -23.81 5.64
N GLU A 52 -19.05 -24.50 6.53
CA GLU A 52 -17.79 -24.02 7.10
C GLU A 52 -16.71 -23.88 6.02
N LYS A 53 -16.65 -24.80 5.06
CA LYS A 53 -15.71 -24.73 3.93
C LYS A 53 -16.02 -23.54 3.02
N ILE A 54 -17.31 -23.31 2.72
CA ILE A 54 -17.76 -22.16 1.93
C ILE A 54 -17.44 -20.85 2.65
N ASN A 55 -17.80 -20.74 3.92
CA ASN A 55 -17.50 -19.57 4.75
C ASN A 55 -15.98 -19.32 4.82
N LYS A 56 -15.13 -20.36 4.85
CA LYS A 56 -13.68 -20.22 4.84
C LYS A 56 -13.15 -19.62 3.53
N VAL A 57 -13.61 -20.09 2.37
CA VAL A 57 -13.16 -19.52 1.08
C VAL A 57 -13.69 -18.10 0.88
N LEU A 58 -14.94 -17.83 1.26
CA LEU A 58 -15.52 -16.50 1.21
C LEU A 58 -14.73 -15.52 2.10
N PHE A 59 -14.35 -15.93 3.31
CA PHE A 59 -13.55 -15.09 4.19
C PHE A 59 -12.22 -14.68 3.53
N GLN A 60 -11.53 -15.60 2.87
CA GLN A 60 -10.27 -15.30 2.16
C GLN A 60 -10.49 -14.32 0.99
N GLU A 61 -11.54 -14.53 0.19
CA GLU A 61 -11.89 -13.64 -0.93
C GLU A 61 -12.34 -12.25 -0.46
N LEU A 62 -13.04 -12.18 0.68
CA LEU A 62 -13.53 -10.94 1.28
C LEU A 62 -12.46 -10.20 2.10
N GLU A 63 -11.38 -10.88 2.50
CA GLU A 63 -10.22 -10.25 3.16
C GLU A 63 -9.26 -9.59 2.16
N TYR A 64 -9.22 -10.11 0.93
CA TYR A 64 -8.37 -9.63 -0.18
C TYR A 64 -9.21 -9.44 -1.46
N GLY A 65 -8.70 -9.83 -2.63
CA GLY A 65 -9.41 -9.69 -3.89
C GLY A 65 -9.65 -8.22 -4.23
N ASP A 66 -10.90 -7.76 -4.16
CA ASP A 66 -11.27 -6.40 -4.54
C ASP A 66 -11.08 -5.37 -3.40
N ARG A 67 -10.65 -5.81 -2.21
CA ARG A 67 -10.38 -4.97 -1.01
C ARG A 67 -9.03 -4.28 -1.11
N ARG A 68 -8.93 -3.44 -2.13
CA ARG A 68 -7.69 -2.84 -2.64
C ARG A 68 -7.36 -1.49 -2.02
N LEU A 69 -8.33 -0.84 -1.36
CA LEU A 69 -8.10 0.38 -0.59
C LEU A 69 -7.96 0.01 0.89
N ILE A 70 -6.84 0.38 1.49
CA ILE A 70 -6.43 -0.05 2.82
C ILE A 70 -5.98 1.17 3.59
N ARG A 71 -6.45 1.31 4.82
CA ARG A 71 -5.98 2.35 5.73
C ARG A 71 -5.31 1.71 6.94
N ILE A 72 -4.11 2.18 7.27
CA ILE A 72 -3.27 1.64 8.32
C ILE A 72 -3.06 2.70 9.41
N TYR A 73 -3.38 2.34 10.65
CA TYR A 73 -3.22 3.17 11.83
C TYR A 73 -2.23 2.53 12.81
N GLN A 74 -1.49 3.38 13.53
CA GLN A 74 -0.68 2.96 14.68
C GLN A 74 -1.55 3.01 15.94
N LEU A 75 -1.76 1.86 16.56
CA LEU A 75 -2.49 1.73 17.82
C LEU A 75 -1.66 2.26 19.00
N LYS A 76 -2.35 2.98 19.89
CA LYS A 76 -1.90 3.43 21.19
C LYS A 76 -2.91 2.98 22.25
N GLY A 77 -2.46 2.80 23.48
CA GLY A 77 -3.39 2.46 24.57
C GLY A 77 -4.03 1.07 24.47
N THR A 78 -3.32 0.07 23.96
CA THR A 78 -3.88 -1.28 23.71
C THR A 78 -4.24 -2.11 24.96
N ARG A 79 -4.17 -1.52 26.17
CA ARG A 79 -4.44 -2.24 27.43
C ARG A 79 -5.85 -2.83 27.49
N LYS A 80 -6.82 -2.17 26.86
CA LYS A 80 -8.25 -2.56 26.81
C LYS A 80 -8.61 -3.49 25.64
N ILE A 81 -7.62 -4.05 24.96
CA ILE A 81 -7.84 -5.03 23.89
C ILE A 81 -6.87 -6.21 23.99
N LYS A 82 -6.15 -6.34 25.11
CA LYS A 82 -5.05 -7.30 25.29
C LYS A 82 -5.53 -8.68 25.72
N LYS A 83 -6.67 -8.76 26.40
CA LYS A 83 -7.22 -10.02 26.92
C LYS A 83 -8.55 -10.30 26.25
N GLU A 84 -8.91 -11.57 26.16
CA GLU A 84 -10.18 -12.03 25.59
C GLU A 84 -11.40 -11.34 26.22
N LYS A 85 -11.39 -11.20 27.56
CA LYS A 85 -12.44 -10.51 28.32
C LYS A 85 -12.67 -9.05 27.90
N ASP A 86 -11.62 -8.38 27.38
CA ASP A 86 -11.72 -6.98 27.02
C ASP A 86 -12.56 -6.78 25.74
N TRP A 87 -12.86 -7.87 25.02
CA TRP A 87 -13.68 -7.87 23.81
C TRP A 87 -15.15 -8.22 24.06
N GLU A 88 -15.55 -8.58 25.29
CA GLU A 88 -16.91 -9.04 25.59
C GLU A 88 -18.00 -8.03 25.20
N ASP A 89 -17.78 -6.74 25.48
CA ASP A 89 -18.75 -5.69 25.16
C ASP A 89 -18.92 -5.52 23.65
N PHE A 90 -17.80 -5.61 22.90
CA PHE A 90 -17.83 -5.63 21.45
C PHE A 90 -18.61 -6.85 20.93
N LEU A 91 -18.32 -8.04 21.46
CA LEU A 91 -19.00 -9.27 21.05
C LEU A 91 -20.50 -9.21 21.32
N LYS A 92 -20.91 -8.76 22.51
CA LYS A 92 -22.33 -8.57 22.86
C LYS A 92 -23.00 -7.57 21.93
N LYS A 93 -22.38 -6.42 21.70
CA LYS A 93 -22.94 -5.35 20.86
C LYS A 93 -23.21 -5.78 19.42
N TYR A 94 -22.30 -6.55 18.83
CA TYR A 94 -22.43 -7.04 17.45
C TYR A 94 -23.06 -8.44 17.36
N SER A 95 -23.59 -8.98 18.47
CA SER A 95 -24.18 -10.32 18.55
C SER A 95 -23.24 -11.43 18.05
N CYS A 96 -21.94 -11.26 18.29
CA CYS A 96 -20.91 -12.23 17.96
C CYS A 96 -20.96 -13.39 18.97
N PRO A 97 -21.04 -14.65 18.52
CA PRO A 97 -21.10 -15.80 19.42
C PRO A 97 -19.80 -16.04 20.21
N SER A 98 -18.66 -15.64 19.67
CA SER A 98 -17.32 -15.80 20.27
C SER A 98 -16.29 -14.93 19.55
N MET A 99 -15.03 -14.94 20.02
CA MET A 99 -13.89 -14.36 19.28
C MET A 99 -13.38 -15.22 18.12
N ASN A 100 -14.07 -16.32 17.79
CA ASN A 100 -13.73 -17.22 16.68
C ASN A 100 -15.02 -17.81 16.08
N PHE A 101 -15.53 -17.17 15.03
CA PHE A 101 -16.66 -17.66 14.26
C PHE A 101 -16.62 -17.16 12.81
N ASN A 102 -17.31 -17.86 11.92
CA ASN A 102 -17.44 -17.46 10.53
C ASN A 102 -18.83 -17.87 10.03
N ARG A 103 -19.68 -16.87 9.79
CA ARG A 103 -21.10 -17.02 9.42
C ARG A 103 -21.45 -16.13 8.22
N ILE A 104 -20.54 -16.01 7.25
CA ILE A 104 -20.71 -15.07 6.12
C ILE A 104 -21.98 -15.37 5.35
N VAL A 105 -22.22 -16.64 5.01
CA VAL A 105 -23.41 -17.08 4.26
C VAL A 105 -24.69 -16.79 5.05
N GLU A 106 -24.66 -16.95 6.37
CA GLU A 106 -25.82 -16.77 7.24
C GLU A 106 -26.08 -15.30 7.64
N THR A 107 -25.12 -14.40 7.40
CA THR A 107 -25.22 -13.00 7.83
C THR A 107 -25.90 -12.15 6.76
N THR A 108 -27.14 -11.76 7.03
CA THR A 108 -27.90 -10.79 6.22
C THR A 108 -28.23 -9.53 7.02
N LEU A 109 -28.29 -8.39 6.33
CA LEU A 109 -28.69 -7.10 6.88
C LEU A 109 -30.19 -6.90 6.64
N CYS A 110 -30.95 -6.64 7.71
CA CYS A 110 -32.36 -6.27 7.63
C CYS A 110 -32.53 -4.79 7.21
N LYS A 111 -33.78 -4.31 7.05
CA LYS A 111 -34.04 -2.93 6.60
C LYS A 111 -33.36 -1.87 7.49
N ASP A 112 -33.35 -2.08 8.80
CA ASP A 112 -32.83 -1.12 9.78
C ASP A 112 -31.34 -1.33 10.12
N ASP A 113 -30.76 -2.45 9.68
CA ASP A 113 -29.35 -2.76 9.95
C ASP A 113 -28.43 -1.99 9.00
N LYS A 114 -27.63 -1.08 9.55
CA LYS A 114 -26.54 -0.46 8.80
C LYS A 114 -25.31 -1.35 8.71
N ILE A 115 -25.05 -2.15 9.74
CA ILE A 115 -23.80 -2.90 9.90
C ILE A 115 -23.97 -4.16 10.77
N LYS A 116 -23.29 -5.25 10.39
CA LYS A 116 -23.12 -6.47 11.20
C LYS A 116 -21.69 -6.99 11.11
N VAL A 117 -21.34 -7.92 12.00
CA VAL A 117 -20.09 -8.68 11.93
C VAL A 117 -20.40 -10.08 11.41
N ALA A 118 -19.84 -10.43 10.26
CA ALA A 118 -20.06 -11.71 9.58
C ALA A 118 -19.08 -12.80 10.03
N ALA A 119 -17.87 -12.40 10.44
CA ALA A 119 -16.85 -13.32 10.94
C ALA A 119 -15.87 -12.61 11.88
N VAL A 120 -15.33 -13.36 12.84
CA VAL A 120 -14.20 -12.97 13.68
C VAL A 120 -13.24 -14.14 13.77
N LYS A 121 -11.95 -13.87 13.59
CA LYS A 121 -10.87 -14.83 13.78
C LYS A 121 -9.81 -14.21 14.67
N SER A 122 -9.50 -14.83 15.79
CA SER A 122 -8.50 -14.35 16.73
C SER A 122 -7.30 -15.30 16.83
N ASN A 123 -6.12 -14.71 17.02
CA ASN A 123 -4.92 -15.40 17.43
C ASN A 123 -4.62 -15.00 18.88
N ILE A 124 -4.82 -15.96 19.80
CA ILE A 124 -4.62 -15.79 21.23
C ILE A 124 -3.50 -16.75 21.66
N SER A 125 -2.49 -16.24 22.35
CA SER A 125 -1.41 -17.05 22.94
C SER A 125 -1.29 -16.68 24.41
N GLU A 126 -1.24 -17.67 25.30
CA GLU A 126 -1.10 -17.44 26.75
C GLU A 126 -2.16 -16.47 27.33
N LYS A 127 -3.41 -16.55 26.83
CA LYS A 127 -4.54 -15.65 27.17
C LYS A 127 -4.35 -14.18 26.76
N ILE A 128 -3.33 -13.90 25.94
CA ILE A 128 -3.07 -12.59 25.36
C ILE A 128 -3.52 -12.62 23.90
N VAL A 129 -4.34 -11.64 23.52
CA VAL A 129 -4.79 -11.41 22.16
C VAL A 129 -3.62 -10.81 21.37
N ASN A 130 -3.11 -11.55 20.40
CA ASN A 130 -2.05 -11.07 19.50
C ASN A 130 -2.65 -10.33 18.30
N LYS A 131 -3.69 -10.92 17.69
CA LYS A 131 -4.35 -10.39 16.50
C LYS A 131 -5.82 -10.78 16.47
N VAL A 132 -6.69 -9.88 16.03
CA VAL A 132 -8.10 -10.17 15.74
C VAL A 132 -8.44 -9.66 14.34
N ASP A 133 -8.88 -10.55 13.47
CA ASP A 133 -9.42 -10.25 12.16
C ASP A 133 -10.95 -10.26 12.24
N ILE A 134 -11.61 -9.18 11.83
CA ILE A 134 -13.06 -8.97 11.88
C ILE A 134 -13.53 -8.67 10.46
N LEU A 135 -14.57 -9.34 10.01
CA LEU A 135 -15.22 -9.05 8.73
C LEU A 135 -16.55 -8.36 8.99
N PHE A 136 -16.60 -7.06 8.76
CA PHE A 136 -17.86 -6.32 8.78
C PHE A 136 -18.59 -6.46 7.46
N VAL A 137 -19.92 -6.53 7.53
CA VAL A 137 -20.81 -6.31 6.39
C VAL A 137 -21.57 -5.00 6.62
N TYR A 138 -21.48 -4.11 5.66
CA TYR A 138 -22.00 -2.75 5.71
C TYR A 138 -23.04 -2.56 4.61
N LYS A 139 -24.17 -1.94 4.95
CA LYS A 139 -25.22 -1.56 4.01
C LYS A 139 -24.83 -0.27 3.30
N MET A 140 -24.33 -0.38 2.09
CA MET A 140 -23.89 0.75 1.28
C MET A 140 -24.99 1.15 0.31
N TYR A 141 -25.42 2.41 0.39
CA TYR A 141 -26.37 2.98 -0.57
C TYR A 141 -25.63 3.50 -1.80
N THR A 142 -26.19 3.20 -2.98
CA THR A 142 -25.59 3.58 -4.27
C THR A 142 -26.31 4.77 -4.87
N ARG A 143 -25.57 5.63 -5.58
CA ARG A 143 -26.14 6.71 -6.39
C ARG A 143 -26.99 6.09 -7.49
N SER A 144 -28.32 6.18 -7.36
CA SER A 144 -29.27 5.72 -8.36
C SER A 144 -29.96 6.92 -9.01
N SER A 145 -30.22 6.82 -10.31
CA SER A 145 -31.09 7.75 -11.05
C SER A 145 -32.58 7.42 -10.89
N GLU A 146 -32.91 6.27 -10.29
CA GLU A 146 -34.29 5.81 -10.09
C GLU A 146 -34.82 6.19 -8.70
N GLU A 147 -36.14 6.36 -8.57
CA GLU A 147 -36.84 6.77 -7.34
C GLU A 147 -36.65 5.82 -6.14
N THR A 148 -36.16 4.59 -6.36
CA THR A 148 -35.92 3.62 -5.28
C THR A 148 -34.44 3.57 -4.90
N GLN A 149 -34.16 3.87 -3.64
CA GLN A 149 -32.81 3.82 -3.07
C GLN A 149 -32.31 2.36 -3.07
N LYS A 150 -31.35 2.07 -3.95
CA LYS A 150 -30.72 0.75 -4.05
C LYS A 150 -29.57 0.67 -3.04
N PHE A 151 -29.51 -0.43 -2.29
CA PHE A 151 -28.38 -0.74 -1.43
C PHE A 151 -27.70 -2.02 -1.90
N ILE A 152 -26.42 -2.14 -1.55
CA ILE A 152 -25.58 -3.32 -1.76
C ILE A 152 -24.83 -3.64 -0.47
N TYR A 153 -24.30 -4.86 -0.37
CA TYR A 153 -23.37 -5.18 0.69
C TYR A 153 -21.98 -4.66 0.34
N SER A 154 -21.31 -4.08 1.32
CA SER A 154 -19.89 -3.76 1.27
C SER A 154 -19.21 -4.44 2.44
N TYR A 155 -18.21 -5.28 2.14
CA TYR A 155 -17.47 -6.00 3.16
C TYR A 155 -16.18 -5.26 3.51
N LEU A 156 -16.01 -4.98 4.80
CA LEU A 156 -14.84 -4.28 5.35
C LEU A 156 -14.06 -5.21 6.29
N PRO A 157 -13.03 -5.90 5.80
CA PRO A 157 -12.13 -6.64 6.66
C PRO A 157 -11.27 -5.68 7.49
N VAL A 158 -11.19 -5.97 8.77
CA VAL A 158 -10.42 -5.23 9.76
C VAL A 158 -9.46 -6.19 10.43
N SER A 159 -8.18 -5.79 10.54
CA SER A 159 -7.17 -6.54 11.29
C SER A 159 -6.64 -5.66 12.42
N VAL A 160 -6.92 -6.06 13.65
CA VAL A 160 -6.39 -5.48 14.89
C VAL A 160 -5.19 -6.31 15.34
N ASP A 161 -3.99 -5.92 14.94
CA ASP A 161 -2.73 -6.55 15.37
C ASP A 161 -2.24 -5.86 16.65
N VAL A 162 -2.60 -6.43 17.79
CA VAL A 162 -2.27 -5.91 19.12
C VAL A 162 -0.77 -6.04 19.40
N LYS A 163 -0.14 -7.10 18.89
CA LYS A 163 1.29 -7.37 19.08
C LYS A 163 2.15 -6.30 18.40
N ASN A 164 1.89 -6.03 17.13
CA ASN A 164 2.59 -5.02 16.34
C ASN A 164 1.99 -3.62 16.49
N LYS A 165 0.89 -3.49 17.25
CA LYS A 165 0.12 -2.25 17.44
C LYS A 165 -0.33 -1.62 16.12
N ILE A 166 -0.81 -2.43 15.19
CA ILE A 166 -1.31 -1.96 13.90
C ILE A 166 -2.80 -2.26 13.77
N LEU A 167 -3.57 -1.29 13.31
CA LEU A 167 -4.93 -1.49 12.85
C LEU A 167 -4.97 -1.26 11.34
N SER A 168 -5.48 -2.23 10.59
CA SER A 168 -5.77 -2.06 9.17
C SER A 168 -7.24 -2.25 8.89
N ILE A 169 -7.82 -1.37 8.09
CA ILE A 169 -9.19 -1.45 7.60
C ILE A 169 -9.12 -1.44 6.08
N LYS A 170 -9.71 -2.44 5.42
CA LYS A 170 -9.76 -2.50 3.96
C LYS A 170 -11.19 -2.36 3.48
N VAL A 171 -11.34 -1.91 2.24
CA VAL A 171 -12.63 -1.76 1.57
C VAL A 171 -12.47 -1.96 0.07
N TRP A 172 -13.54 -2.38 -0.59
CA TRP A 172 -13.60 -2.27 -2.05
C TRP A 172 -13.81 -0.79 -2.42
N ASN A 173 -12.88 -0.23 -3.19
CA ASN A 173 -12.99 1.12 -3.74
C ASN A 173 -14.08 1.25 -4.82
N ARG A 174 -15.36 1.13 -4.43
CA ARG A 174 -16.54 1.31 -5.29
C ARG A 174 -16.90 2.80 -5.37
N GLU A 175 -16.90 3.36 -6.58
CA GLU A 175 -17.22 4.78 -6.82
C GLU A 175 -18.72 5.07 -6.87
N GLU A 176 -19.55 4.03 -6.91
CA GLU A 176 -21.02 4.10 -6.97
C GLU A 176 -21.69 4.51 -5.64
N GLY A 177 -20.92 4.69 -4.56
CA GLY A 177 -21.45 5.10 -3.26
C GLY A 177 -21.99 6.52 -3.25
N GLU A 178 -23.18 6.72 -2.69
CA GLU A 178 -23.70 8.06 -2.41
C GLU A 178 -22.89 8.78 -1.32
N GLU A 179 -23.19 10.05 -1.09
CA GLU A 179 -22.58 10.82 0.00
C GLU A 179 -22.79 10.10 1.35
N ASN A 180 -21.77 10.09 2.21
CA ASN A 180 -21.73 9.33 3.47
C ASN A 180 -21.68 7.79 3.32
N ASN A 181 -21.58 7.29 2.08
CA ASN A 181 -21.40 5.87 1.75
C ASN A 181 -20.19 5.63 0.85
N THR A 182 -19.32 6.62 0.66
CA THR A 182 -18.08 6.41 -0.10
C THR A 182 -17.17 5.41 0.62
N PRO A 183 -16.21 4.78 -0.08
CA PRO A 183 -15.26 3.86 0.56
C PRO A 183 -14.50 4.50 1.75
N ILE A 184 -14.22 5.80 1.67
CA ILE A 184 -13.57 6.57 2.74
C ILE A 184 -14.53 6.74 3.91
N ASP A 185 -15.80 7.11 3.67
CA ASP A 185 -16.81 7.27 4.72
C ASP A 185 -17.06 5.95 5.47
N GLN A 186 -17.08 4.83 4.75
CA GLN A 186 -17.22 3.52 5.36
C GLN A 186 -16.04 3.18 6.27
N ILE A 187 -14.80 3.43 5.83
CA ILE A 187 -13.61 3.24 6.69
C ILE A 187 -13.70 4.14 7.94
N ASP A 188 -14.09 5.40 7.76
CA ASP A 188 -14.25 6.37 8.85
C ASP A 188 -15.29 5.92 9.89
N ASP A 189 -16.46 5.44 9.43
CA ASP A 189 -17.54 4.96 10.31
C ASP A 189 -17.09 3.72 11.09
N ILE A 190 -16.48 2.73 10.42
CA ILE A 190 -15.92 1.54 11.07
C ILE A 190 -14.85 1.92 12.10
N PHE A 191 -13.92 2.80 11.73
CA PHE A 191 -12.86 3.24 12.63
C PHE A 191 -13.42 3.89 13.90
N ARG A 192 -14.35 4.85 13.76
CA ARG A 192 -14.97 5.54 14.90
C ARG A 192 -15.74 4.58 15.80
N LYS A 193 -16.48 3.62 15.23
CA LYS A 193 -17.19 2.58 15.98
C LYS A 193 -16.20 1.71 16.77
N LEU A 194 -15.16 1.20 16.11
CA LEU A 194 -14.13 0.38 16.76
C LEU A 194 -13.41 1.14 17.87
N GLN A 195 -13.00 2.38 17.62
CA GLN A 195 -12.32 3.21 18.61
C GLN A 195 -13.18 3.41 19.87
N LYS A 196 -14.48 3.68 19.69
CA LYS A 196 -15.44 3.81 20.79
C LYS A 196 -15.66 2.48 21.52
N ASP A 197 -15.89 1.41 20.78
CA ASP A 197 -16.31 0.11 21.33
C ASP A 197 -15.16 -0.61 22.04
N LEU A 198 -13.93 -0.49 21.51
CA LEU A 198 -12.73 -1.13 22.03
C LEU A 198 -11.85 -0.19 22.87
N GLN A 199 -12.19 1.10 22.92
CA GLN A 199 -11.57 2.11 23.79
C GLN A 199 -10.04 2.18 23.65
N PHE A 200 -9.54 2.12 22.41
CA PHE A 200 -8.14 2.36 22.08
C PHE A 200 -7.94 3.77 21.53
N ASP A 201 -6.67 4.21 21.48
CA ASP A 201 -6.27 5.43 20.81
C ASP A 201 -5.40 5.13 19.60
N THR A 202 -5.18 6.12 18.75
CA THR A 202 -4.16 6.05 17.69
C THR A 202 -3.13 7.14 17.86
N GLN A 203 -1.96 6.93 17.30
CA GLN A 203 -0.92 7.94 17.18
C GLN A 203 -0.42 7.99 15.74
N ALA A 204 0.41 8.98 15.42
CA ALA A 204 1.18 8.93 14.18
C ALA A 204 1.99 7.62 14.11
N LEU A 205 2.19 7.11 12.91
CA LEU A 205 3.09 5.98 12.68
C LEU A 205 4.48 6.30 13.25
N GLU A 206 5.20 5.26 13.70
CA GLU A 206 6.44 5.40 14.47
C GLU A 206 7.47 6.31 13.77
N SER A 207 7.54 6.20 12.44
CA SER A 207 8.22 7.16 11.59
C SER A 207 7.20 8.04 10.86
N ASN A 208 7.55 9.31 10.64
CA ASN A 208 6.78 10.18 9.75
C ASN A 208 6.65 9.51 8.38
N SER A 209 5.43 9.09 8.02
CA SER A 209 5.20 8.36 6.77
C SER A 209 5.69 9.13 5.55
N GLN A 210 5.61 10.46 5.53
CA GLN A 210 6.13 11.24 4.39
C GLN A 210 7.66 11.12 4.27
N ALA A 211 8.38 11.05 5.38
CA ALA A 211 9.82 10.81 5.41
C ALA A 211 10.16 9.35 5.03
N VAL A 212 9.32 8.39 5.43
CA VAL A 212 9.46 6.99 4.97
C VAL A 212 9.29 6.88 3.46
N LEU A 213 8.29 7.57 2.89
CA LEU A 213 8.09 7.61 1.45
C LEU A 213 9.25 8.30 0.72
N TYR A 214 9.85 9.34 1.30
CA TYR A 214 11.10 9.94 0.79
C TYR A 214 12.26 8.95 0.75
N LYS A 215 12.56 8.27 1.87
CA LYS A 215 13.61 7.24 1.93
C LYS A 215 13.36 6.11 0.91
N MET A 216 12.11 5.66 0.79
CA MET A 216 11.71 4.68 -0.22
C MET A 216 11.96 5.20 -1.63
N SER A 217 11.60 6.45 -1.91
CA SER A 217 11.77 7.05 -3.23
C SER A 217 13.24 7.13 -3.63
N LYS A 218 14.09 7.62 -2.72
CA LYS A 218 15.54 7.75 -2.94
C LYS A 218 16.18 6.40 -3.22
N ALA A 219 15.94 5.40 -2.37
CA ALA A 219 16.51 4.07 -2.55
C ALA A 219 16.04 3.38 -3.84
N LEU A 220 14.76 3.49 -4.21
CA LEU A 220 14.25 2.92 -5.46
C LEU A 220 14.84 3.60 -6.69
N PHE A 221 15.15 4.89 -6.60
CA PHE A 221 15.86 5.62 -7.63
C PHE A 221 17.32 5.16 -7.75
N ASP A 222 18.05 5.07 -6.64
CA ASP A 222 19.44 4.64 -6.62
C ASP A 222 19.58 3.20 -7.15
N ASP A 223 18.67 2.29 -6.75
CA ASP A 223 18.60 0.92 -7.26
C ASP A 223 18.38 0.86 -8.77
N PHE A 224 17.60 1.80 -9.33
CA PHE A 224 17.38 1.90 -10.78
C PHE A 224 18.64 2.41 -11.50
N PHE A 225 19.31 3.45 -10.99
CA PHE A 225 20.53 3.99 -11.62
C PHE A 225 21.70 3.00 -11.59
N ARG A 226 21.78 2.16 -10.56
CA ARG A 226 22.74 1.03 -10.49
C ARG A 226 22.58 0.00 -11.61
N LYS A 227 21.51 0.05 -12.40
CA LYS A 227 21.30 -0.80 -13.58
C LYS A 227 21.91 -0.23 -14.85
N LEU A 228 22.35 1.02 -14.86
CA LEU A 228 23.02 1.59 -16.03
C LEU A 228 24.36 0.88 -16.27
N PRO A 229 24.69 0.51 -17.53
CA PRO A 229 25.93 -0.20 -17.83
C PRO A 229 27.21 0.54 -17.39
N ASN A 230 27.18 1.86 -17.41
CA ASN A 230 28.31 2.75 -17.12
C ASN A 230 28.29 3.32 -15.69
N ILE A 231 27.50 2.76 -14.76
CA ILE A 231 27.36 3.35 -13.42
C ILE A 231 28.68 3.46 -12.66
N ASN A 232 29.58 2.47 -12.78
CA ASN A 232 30.88 2.50 -12.10
C ASN A 232 31.75 3.66 -12.60
N GLU A 233 31.71 3.96 -13.89
CA GLU A 233 32.44 5.11 -14.47
C GLU A 233 31.87 6.44 -13.96
N ILE A 234 30.54 6.54 -13.87
CA ILE A 234 29.84 7.71 -13.32
C ILE A 234 30.17 7.92 -11.83
N GLU A 235 30.19 6.83 -11.05
CA GLU A 235 30.54 6.89 -9.63
C GLU A 235 31.99 7.31 -9.42
N ASN A 236 32.93 6.78 -10.21
CA ASN A 236 34.34 7.18 -10.16
C ASN A 236 34.55 8.68 -10.44
N LYS A 237 33.70 9.27 -11.31
CA LYS A 237 33.76 10.71 -11.59
C LYS A 237 33.41 11.59 -10.40
N LYS A 238 32.78 11.08 -9.33
CA LYS A 238 32.54 11.85 -8.10
C LYS A 238 33.82 12.48 -7.52
N ILE A 239 34.96 11.80 -7.66
CA ILE A 239 36.26 12.26 -7.16
C ILE A 239 36.72 13.55 -7.86
N GLU A 240 36.33 13.72 -9.14
CA GLU A 240 36.71 14.87 -9.96
C GLU A 240 35.76 16.07 -9.79
N ILE A 241 34.52 15.85 -9.31
CA ILE A 241 33.49 16.90 -9.18
C ILE A 241 33.96 18.11 -8.36
N PRO A 242 34.65 17.97 -7.22
CA PRO A 242 35.13 19.14 -6.48
C PRO A 242 36.07 20.03 -7.31
N GLN A 243 36.84 19.48 -8.25
CA GLN A 243 37.65 20.28 -9.16
C GLN A 243 36.78 21.02 -10.18
N LEU A 244 35.80 20.34 -10.77
CA LEU A 244 34.88 20.94 -11.71
C LEU A 244 34.06 22.09 -11.08
N VAL A 245 33.62 21.93 -9.83
CA VAL A 245 32.93 22.98 -9.07
C VAL A 245 33.85 24.17 -8.84
N ASN A 246 35.10 23.92 -8.46
CA ASN A 246 36.09 24.99 -8.31
C ASN A 246 36.24 25.79 -9.61
N ASP A 247 36.42 25.10 -10.73
CA ASP A 247 36.66 25.74 -12.03
C ASP A 247 35.42 26.49 -12.54
N LEU A 248 34.22 26.00 -12.23
CA LEU A 248 32.96 26.66 -12.54
C LEU A 248 32.77 27.98 -11.77
N LEU A 249 33.16 28.01 -10.49
CA LEU A 249 32.95 29.17 -9.61
C LEU A 249 34.10 30.18 -9.67
N PHE A 250 35.27 29.75 -10.15
CA PHE A 250 36.49 30.57 -10.13
C PHE A 250 36.30 31.85 -10.95
N GLY A 251 36.71 32.99 -10.38
CA GLY A 251 36.59 34.30 -11.01
C GLY A 251 35.18 34.93 -10.93
N ILE A 252 34.18 34.23 -10.39
CA ILE A 252 32.83 34.76 -10.17
C ILE A 252 32.74 35.35 -8.76
N ARG A 253 32.24 36.59 -8.64
CA ARG A 253 31.99 37.23 -7.35
C ARG A 253 30.63 36.79 -6.80
N LEU A 254 30.62 35.78 -5.93
CA LEU A 254 29.43 35.32 -5.20
C LEU A 254 29.62 35.52 -3.69
N GLN A 255 28.52 35.80 -2.98
CA GLN A 255 28.57 36.15 -1.55
C GLN A 255 28.71 34.94 -0.62
N ASN A 256 28.32 33.76 -1.07
CA ASN A 256 28.21 32.55 -0.24
C ASN A 256 29.21 31.45 -0.66
N ILE A 257 30.39 31.85 -1.16
CA ILE A 257 31.48 30.92 -1.48
C ILE A 257 32.26 30.59 -0.21
N GLU A 258 32.58 29.31 -0.04
CA GLU A 258 33.40 28.78 1.04
C GLU A 258 34.69 28.15 0.48
N ASN A 259 35.78 28.28 1.24
CA ASN A 259 37.03 27.60 0.93
C ASN A 259 37.02 26.20 1.54
N GLN A 260 37.13 25.17 0.71
CA GLN A 260 37.30 23.77 1.10
C GLN A 260 38.73 23.33 0.74
N GLY A 261 39.68 23.64 1.62
CA GLY A 261 41.11 23.46 1.37
C GLY A 261 41.63 24.43 0.32
N ASN A 262 42.21 23.92 -0.77
CA ASN A 262 42.72 24.72 -1.89
C ASN A 262 41.66 25.00 -2.99
N LYS A 263 40.39 24.65 -2.75
CA LYS A 263 39.30 24.77 -3.71
C LYS A 263 38.17 25.62 -3.14
N ILE A 264 37.42 26.26 -4.02
CA ILE A 264 36.19 26.97 -3.65
C ILE A 264 34.95 26.11 -3.93
N ALA A 265 33.92 26.28 -3.11
CA ALA A 265 32.61 25.68 -3.29
C ALA A 265 31.50 26.64 -2.82
N MET A 266 30.27 26.44 -3.27
CA MET A 266 29.12 27.13 -2.67
C MET A 266 28.77 26.52 -1.32
N ASN A 267 28.31 27.35 -0.38
CA ASN A 267 27.67 26.89 0.85
C ASN A 267 26.48 25.97 0.51
N THR A 268 26.47 24.76 1.08
CA THR A 268 25.47 23.73 0.79
C THR A 268 24.07 24.05 1.32
N GLU A 269 23.93 24.97 2.28
CA GLU A 269 22.64 25.50 2.72
C GLU A 269 22.00 26.41 1.65
N VAL A 270 22.81 27.01 0.78
CA VAL A 270 22.33 27.77 -0.39
C VAL A 270 22.03 26.83 -1.55
N ILE A 271 23.04 26.08 -1.99
CA ILE A 271 22.93 25.07 -3.06
C ILE A 271 24.11 24.11 -3.02
N ASP A 272 23.84 22.81 -3.08
CA ASP A 272 24.88 21.77 -3.20
C ASP A 272 25.29 21.55 -4.66
N VAL A 273 26.15 22.44 -5.18
CA VAL A 273 26.62 22.39 -6.57
C VAL A 273 27.32 21.07 -6.91
N LYS A 274 28.00 20.43 -5.94
CA LYS A 274 28.66 19.14 -6.16
C LYS A 274 27.62 18.08 -6.49
N GLU A 275 26.56 18.03 -5.70
CA GLU A 275 25.45 17.11 -5.95
C GLU A 275 24.73 17.46 -7.25
N GLU A 276 24.42 18.74 -7.53
CA GLU A 276 23.80 19.15 -8.81
C GLU A 276 24.59 18.66 -10.04
N MET A 277 25.93 18.77 -10.00
CA MET A 277 26.79 18.30 -11.08
C MET A 277 26.76 16.77 -11.20
N TYR A 278 26.79 16.05 -10.08
CA TYR A 278 26.69 14.58 -10.10
C TYR A 278 25.36 14.11 -10.69
N LYS A 279 24.28 14.79 -10.28
CA LYS A 279 22.92 14.54 -10.73
C LYS A 279 22.76 14.78 -12.23
N LEU A 280 23.40 15.82 -12.76
CA LEU A 280 23.48 16.10 -14.19
C LEU A 280 24.23 14.99 -14.94
N LEU A 281 25.35 14.50 -14.40
CA LEU A 281 26.11 13.39 -15.01
C LEU A 281 25.28 12.11 -15.08
N GLN A 282 24.56 11.75 -14.01
CA GLN A 282 23.60 10.64 -14.02
C GLN A 282 22.53 10.82 -15.11
N GLN A 283 22.01 12.05 -15.26
CA GLN A 283 21.00 12.37 -16.27
C GLN A 283 21.55 12.22 -17.70
N VAL A 284 22.78 12.67 -17.95
CA VAL A 284 23.46 12.52 -19.25
C VAL A 284 23.59 11.04 -19.59
N ALA A 285 24.07 10.21 -18.66
CA ALA A 285 24.23 8.78 -18.89
C ALA A 285 22.90 8.06 -19.17
N LEU A 286 21.85 8.39 -18.42
CA LEU A 286 20.53 7.81 -18.66
C LEU A 286 19.99 8.17 -20.05
N TYR A 287 20.10 9.44 -20.47
CA TYR A 287 19.60 9.85 -21.78
C TYR A 287 20.43 9.35 -22.95
N ASP A 288 21.74 9.20 -22.78
CA ASP A 288 22.60 8.53 -23.75
C ASP A 288 22.14 7.08 -23.95
N TYR A 289 21.93 6.33 -22.86
CA TYR A 289 21.42 4.97 -22.93
C TYR A 289 20.04 4.88 -23.61
N LEU A 290 19.09 5.73 -23.20
CA LEU A 290 17.71 5.73 -23.71
C LEU A 290 17.58 6.21 -25.17
N LYS A 291 18.65 6.76 -25.76
CA LYS A 291 18.67 7.10 -27.19
C LYS A 291 18.59 5.86 -28.07
N ASP A 292 19.28 4.79 -27.66
CA ASP A 292 19.42 3.57 -28.44
C ASP A 292 18.69 2.36 -27.81
N HIS A 293 18.24 2.49 -26.54
CA HIS A 293 17.60 1.41 -25.78
C HIS A 293 16.27 1.85 -25.17
N SER A 294 15.42 0.88 -24.84
CA SER A 294 14.13 1.14 -24.19
C SER A 294 14.29 1.20 -22.68
N ILE A 295 13.51 2.06 -22.01
CA ILE A 295 13.40 2.05 -20.54
C ILE A 295 12.99 0.68 -20.00
N LYS A 296 12.28 -0.13 -20.81
CA LYS A 296 11.90 -1.50 -20.45
C LYS A 296 13.12 -2.38 -20.16
N ASP A 297 14.21 -2.19 -20.88
CA ASP A 297 15.40 -3.05 -20.79
C ASP A 297 16.08 -2.88 -19.42
N LEU A 298 16.05 -1.66 -18.87
CA LEU A 298 16.48 -1.36 -17.50
C LEU A 298 15.48 -1.89 -16.45
N LEU A 299 14.19 -1.89 -16.78
CA LEU A 299 13.12 -2.32 -15.88
C LEU A 299 12.94 -3.84 -15.80
N GLU A 300 13.32 -4.60 -16.84
CA GLU A 300 13.27 -6.06 -16.84
C GLU A 300 14.11 -6.66 -15.70
N ASN A 301 15.21 -5.99 -15.35
CA ASN A 301 16.12 -6.37 -14.27
C ASN A 301 15.83 -5.66 -12.94
N THR A 302 14.67 -5.01 -12.83
CA THR A 302 14.26 -4.20 -11.67
C THR A 302 12.95 -4.72 -11.11
N ASP A 303 12.95 -5.22 -9.87
CA ASP A 303 11.76 -5.80 -9.21
C ASP A 303 10.62 -4.80 -8.95
N LYS A 304 10.96 -3.50 -8.90
CA LYS A 304 10.05 -2.42 -8.50
C LYS A 304 10.58 -1.05 -8.90
N TYR A 305 9.69 -0.18 -9.37
CA TYR A 305 10.05 1.19 -9.75
C TYR A 305 8.93 2.18 -9.38
N ILE A 306 9.24 3.48 -9.37
CA ILE A 306 8.25 4.51 -9.07
C ILE A 306 7.60 4.99 -10.37
N SER A 307 6.27 5.07 -10.34
CA SER A 307 5.46 5.47 -11.49
C SER A 307 4.80 6.82 -11.37
N ARG A 308 4.59 7.28 -10.13
CA ARG A 308 4.09 8.61 -9.80
C ARG A 308 4.62 9.04 -8.45
N ILE A 309 4.82 10.35 -8.29
CA ILE A 309 5.21 10.97 -7.03
C ILE A 309 4.40 12.26 -6.86
N ARG A 310 4.00 12.54 -5.62
CA ARG A 310 3.39 13.79 -5.19
C ARG A 310 4.09 14.28 -3.93
N PHE A 311 4.56 15.51 -3.94
CA PHE A 311 5.25 16.13 -2.82
C PHE A 311 4.86 17.61 -2.72
N ASN A 312 5.15 18.20 -1.57
CA ASN A 312 5.08 19.65 -1.38
C ASN A 312 6.52 20.16 -1.34
N ASP A 313 6.83 21.21 -2.10
CA ASP A 313 8.12 21.87 -1.99
C ASP A 313 8.18 22.82 -0.76
N ARG A 314 9.31 23.51 -0.59
CA ARG A 314 9.50 24.46 0.52
C ARG A 314 8.53 25.64 0.49
N ASP A 315 7.98 25.96 -0.67
CA ASP A 315 7.00 27.04 -0.87
C ASP A 315 5.56 26.55 -0.73
N ASN A 316 5.37 25.29 -0.29
CA ASN A 316 4.08 24.59 -0.19
C ASN A 316 3.35 24.42 -1.53
N LEU A 317 4.06 24.47 -2.66
CA LEU A 317 3.50 24.10 -3.95
C LEU A 317 3.45 22.58 -4.05
N THR A 318 2.26 22.05 -4.33
CA THR A 318 2.09 20.61 -4.56
C THR A 318 2.46 20.28 -6.01
N ALA A 319 3.55 19.54 -6.18
CA ALA A 319 3.94 18.98 -7.47
C ALA A 319 3.48 17.52 -7.57
N SER A 320 2.95 17.14 -8.73
CA SER A 320 2.55 15.76 -9.04
C SER A 320 3.13 15.35 -10.38
N LEU A 321 4.07 14.41 -10.36
CA LEU A 321 4.73 13.91 -11.56
C LEU A 321 4.20 12.54 -11.93
N THR A 322 3.85 12.38 -13.20
CA THR A 322 3.39 11.12 -13.80
C THR A 322 4.10 10.95 -15.12
N SER A 323 4.59 9.74 -15.39
CA SER A 323 5.19 9.39 -16.68
C SER A 323 4.14 9.25 -17.79
N GLU A 324 4.50 9.64 -19.02
CA GLU A 324 3.67 9.50 -20.22
C GLU A 324 4.05 8.25 -21.04
N LYS A 325 3.02 7.54 -21.53
CA LYS A 325 2.99 6.39 -22.48
C LYS A 325 3.76 5.10 -22.10
N GLY A 326 3.06 3.97 -22.32
CA GLY A 326 3.63 2.62 -22.42
C GLY A 326 4.06 1.97 -21.11
N VAL A 327 5.06 2.53 -20.43
CA VAL A 327 5.57 2.06 -19.14
C VAL A 327 5.77 3.29 -18.25
N LYS A 328 4.95 3.38 -17.20
CA LYS A 328 4.90 4.56 -16.33
C LYS A 328 6.07 4.54 -15.34
N CYS A 329 7.32 4.69 -15.73
CA CYS A 329 8.44 4.91 -14.79
C CYS A 329 8.74 6.41 -14.74
N ILE A 330 8.91 7.03 -13.56
CA ILE A 330 9.18 8.48 -13.49
C ILE A 330 10.64 8.85 -13.73
N PHE A 331 11.55 7.88 -13.70
CA PHE A 331 12.99 8.15 -13.69
C PHE A 331 13.53 8.65 -15.04
N ASP A 332 12.79 8.44 -16.14
CA ASP A 332 13.12 8.98 -17.46
C ASP A 332 12.61 10.43 -17.67
N ALA A 333 11.71 10.91 -16.82
CA ALA A 333 11.13 12.23 -16.95
C ALA A 333 12.16 13.33 -16.62
N LYS A 334 12.48 14.19 -17.60
CA LYS A 334 13.35 15.37 -17.42
C LYS A 334 12.95 16.20 -16.20
N THR A 335 11.65 16.42 -16.04
CA THR A 335 11.08 17.17 -14.92
C THR A 335 11.37 16.53 -13.57
N PHE A 336 11.33 15.19 -13.47
CA PHE A 336 11.65 14.50 -12.22
C PHE A 336 13.11 14.71 -11.82
N MET A 337 14.03 14.63 -12.78
CA MET A 337 15.45 14.87 -12.53
C MET A 337 15.71 16.31 -12.03
N CYS A 338 15.00 17.30 -12.56
CA CYS A 338 15.12 18.70 -12.12
C CYS A 338 14.57 18.94 -10.70
N VAL A 339 13.46 18.29 -10.31
CA VAL A 339 12.84 18.53 -9.00
C VAL A 339 13.38 17.64 -7.88
N ARG A 340 14.35 16.75 -8.17
CA ARG A 340 14.96 15.89 -7.17
C ARG A 340 15.62 16.68 -6.05
N ASN A 341 16.22 17.82 -6.34
CA ASN A 341 16.85 18.65 -5.32
C ASN A 341 15.80 19.20 -4.36
N SER A 342 14.66 19.63 -4.88
CA SER A 342 13.52 20.03 -4.06
C SER A 342 13.07 18.90 -3.13
N LEU A 343 13.07 17.64 -3.61
CA LEU A 343 12.75 16.46 -2.78
C LEU A 343 13.79 16.22 -1.68
N ASP A 344 15.08 16.31 -1.98
CA ASP A 344 16.16 16.15 -1.00
C ASP A 344 16.17 17.29 0.03
N LEU A 345 15.72 18.48 -0.36
CA LEU A 345 15.64 19.65 0.52
C LEU A 345 14.45 19.60 1.48
N VAL A 346 13.37 18.91 1.14
CA VAL A 346 12.16 18.77 1.97
C VAL A 346 12.08 17.43 2.71
N GLU A 347 12.79 16.41 2.22
CA GLU A 347 12.81 15.03 2.74
C GLU A 347 11.42 14.46 3.06
N SER A 348 10.41 14.89 2.30
CA SER A 348 9.01 14.67 2.62
C SER A 348 8.19 14.47 1.35
N ILE A 349 7.57 13.29 1.22
CA ILE A 349 6.72 12.94 0.08
C ILE A 349 5.29 12.66 0.56
N VAL A 350 4.32 13.31 -0.07
CA VAL A 350 2.89 13.14 0.25
C VAL A 350 2.37 11.80 -0.24
N ALA A 351 2.72 11.40 -1.48
CA ALA A 351 2.33 10.11 -2.02
C ALA A 351 3.29 9.60 -3.09
N ILE A 352 3.45 8.29 -3.18
CA ILE A 352 4.18 7.61 -4.27
C ILE A 352 3.34 6.47 -4.82
N VAL A 353 3.53 6.14 -6.10
CA VAL A 353 2.98 4.92 -6.70
C VAL A 353 4.15 4.03 -7.11
N VAL A 354 4.31 2.91 -6.41
CA VAL A 354 5.33 1.90 -6.71
C VAL A 354 4.71 0.79 -7.54
N THR A 355 5.36 0.45 -8.65
CA THR A 355 4.97 -0.66 -9.52
C THR A 355 5.93 -1.82 -9.32
N PHE A 356 5.41 -2.95 -8.85
CA PHE A 356 6.15 -4.21 -8.74
C PHE A 356 6.05 -4.97 -10.06
N THR A 357 7.21 -5.39 -10.58
CA THR A 357 7.34 -6.21 -11.78
C THR A 357 7.31 -7.68 -11.34
N LYS A 358 6.19 -8.37 -11.54
CA LYS A 358 6.07 -9.81 -11.26
C LYS A 358 5.82 -10.57 -12.56
N LYS A 359 6.19 -11.86 -12.58
CA LYS A 359 5.85 -12.81 -13.67
C LYS A 359 4.35 -12.88 -13.99
N ARG A 360 3.46 -12.51 -13.07
CA ARG A 360 1.98 -12.53 -13.23
C ARG A 360 1.38 -11.15 -13.54
N GLY A 361 2.16 -10.26 -14.14
CA GLY A 361 1.75 -8.90 -14.51
C GLY A 361 2.13 -7.84 -13.47
N LEU A 362 1.89 -6.58 -13.82
CA LEU A 362 2.25 -5.41 -13.00
C LEU A 362 1.31 -5.25 -11.80
N LEU A 363 1.88 -4.92 -10.65
CA LEU A 363 1.15 -4.53 -9.43
C LEU A 363 1.53 -3.10 -9.08
N SER A 364 0.68 -2.12 -9.35
CA SER A 364 0.90 -0.72 -9.00
C SER A 364 0.16 -0.40 -7.71
N VAL A 365 0.88 0.21 -6.77
CA VAL A 365 0.41 0.44 -5.41
C VAL A 365 0.73 1.87 -5.02
N LYS A 366 -0.30 2.63 -4.69
CA LYS A 366 -0.17 3.97 -4.15
C LYS A 366 0.00 3.90 -2.64
N TYR A 367 1.05 4.52 -2.12
CA TYR A 367 1.20 4.86 -0.71
C TYR A 367 0.92 6.34 -0.56
N ASP A 368 0.01 6.71 0.34
CA ASP A 368 -0.46 8.08 0.53
C ASP A 368 -0.43 8.45 2.02
N ALA A 369 0.43 9.42 2.33
CA ALA A 369 0.71 9.95 3.66
C ALA A 369 0.27 11.43 3.77
N SER A 370 -0.75 11.83 3.01
CA SER A 370 -1.36 13.16 3.11
C SER A 370 -1.96 13.44 4.48
N ASP A 371 -2.50 12.42 5.14
CA ASP A 371 -2.98 12.50 6.52
C ASP A 371 -1.92 11.98 7.49
N ARG A 372 -1.63 12.74 8.55
CA ARG A 372 -0.62 12.35 9.55
C ARG A 372 -1.10 11.26 10.51
N ARG A 373 -2.40 10.97 10.55
CA ARG A 373 -3.01 10.01 11.48
C ARG A 373 -2.91 8.57 10.99
N TYR A 374 -2.75 8.36 9.69
CA TYR A 374 -2.74 7.03 9.08
C TYR A 374 -2.01 7.03 7.72
N LEU A 375 -1.62 5.85 7.27
CA LEU A 375 -1.16 5.61 5.90
C LEU A 375 -2.28 4.99 5.09
N ASN A 376 -2.58 5.56 3.92
CA ASN A 376 -3.44 4.93 2.93
C ASN A 376 -2.58 4.14 1.93
N ILE A 377 -2.99 2.90 1.65
CA ILE A 377 -2.43 2.04 0.62
C ILE A 377 -3.54 1.69 -0.37
N HIS A 378 -3.31 1.91 -1.66
CA HIS A 378 -4.27 1.60 -2.71
C HIS A 378 -3.63 0.79 -3.84
N VAL A 379 -4.09 -0.44 -4.02
CA VAL A 379 -3.73 -1.29 -5.16
C VAL A 379 -4.52 -0.86 -6.41
N LEU A 380 -3.85 -0.24 -7.38
CA LEU A 380 -4.49 0.44 -8.50
C LEU A 380 -4.90 -0.49 -9.64
N ASN A 381 -4.17 -1.59 -9.86
CA ASN A 381 -4.46 -2.51 -10.96
C ASN A 381 -5.69 -3.37 -10.63
N ASN A 382 -6.48 -3.72 -11.66
CA ASN A 382 -7.64 -4.61 -11.53
C ASN A 382 -7.30 -6.10 -11.46
N ARG A 383 -6.02 -6.44 -11.23
CA ARG A 383 -5.61 -7.84 -11.06
C ARG A 383 -6.07 -8.37 -9.71
N TYR A 384 -6.15 -9.68 -9.60
CA TYR A 384 -6.45 -10.34 -8.34
C TYR A 384 -5.35 -10.06 -7.32
N TYR A 385 -5.73 -9.51 -6.17
CA TYR A 385 -4.86 -9.10 -5.07
C TYR A 385 -4.96 -10.12 -3.93
N THR A 386 -3.81 -10.58 -3.44
CA THR A 386 -3.71 -11.69 -2.46
C THR A 386 -3.09 -11.25 -1.14
N ALA A 387 -3.12 -12.14 -0.14
CA ALA A 387 -2.37 -11.98 1.10
C ALA A 387 -0.86 -11.79 0.87
N ASP A 388 -0.26 -12.59 -0.01
CA ASP A 388 1.17 -12.45 -0.36
C ASP A 388 1.49 -11.12 -1.04
N ASP A 389 0.54 -10.59 -1.81
CA ASP A 389 0.69 -9.25 -2.39
C ASP A 389 0.66 -8.18 -1.29
N PHE A 390 -0.28 -8.27 -0.34
CA PHE A 390 -0.34 -7.36 0.81
C PHE A 390 0.94 -7.39 1.64
N ASN A 391 1.43 -8.58 1.98
CA ASN A 391 2.63 -8.73 2.79
C ASN A 391 3.83 -8.07 2.12
N LYS A 392 4.03 -8.28 0.80
CA LYS A 392 5.12 -7.65 0.04
C LYS A 392 5.00 -6.12 -0.02
N ILE A 393 3.78 -5.61 -0.16
CA ILE A 393 3.47 -4.17 -0.12
C ILE A 393 3.86 -3.60 1.24
N TRP A 394 3.42 -4.26 2.32
CA TRP A 394 3.64 -3.77 3.67
C TRP A 394 5.10 -3.90 4.11
N GLU A 395 5.76 -5.00 3.79
CA GLU A 395 7.20 -5.21 4.01
C GLU A 395 8.05 -4.14 3.33
N LEU A 396 7.69 -3.72 2.11
CA LEU A 396 8.39 -2.63 1.44
C LEU A 396 8.34 -1.34 2.27
N TYR A 397 7.16 -0.97 2.78
CA TYR A 397 7.04 0.19 3.66
C TYR A 397 7.85 0.01 4.95
N LYS A 398 7.69 -1.12 5.65
CA LYS A 398 8.40 -1.42 6.91
C LYS A 398 9.92 -1.39 6.75
N LYS A 399 10.47 -1.85 5.62
CA LYS A 399 11.90 -1.78 5.30
C LYS A 399 12.46 -0.36 5.38
N TYR A 400 11.71 0.63 4.90
CA TYR A 400 12.15 2.04 4.92
C TYR A 400 11.75 2.78 6.20
N GLU A 401 10.84 2.20 7.00
CA GLU A 401 10.47 2.70 8.32
C GLU A 401 11.51 2.36 9.40
N SER A 402 12.10 1.16 9.39
CA SER A 402 13.05 0.68 10.41
C SER A 402 14.42 1.37 10.38
N GLY A 403 14.73 2.12 9.31
CA GLY A 403 16.00 2.84 9.19
C GLY A 403 17.23 1.96 8.95
N GLU A 404 17.08 0.63 8.81
CA GLU A 404 18.19 -0.32 8.59
C GLU A 404 18.98 -0.11 7.28
N ASN A 405 18.56 0.83 6.43
CA ASN A 405 19.36 1.24 5.27
C ASN A 405 20.51 2.20 5.62
N ALA A 406 20.71 2.60 6.88
CA ALA A 406 21.93 3.30 7.30
C ALA A 406 23.19 2.42 7.28
N ILE A 407 23.05 1.09 7.11
CA ILE A 407 24.17 0.13 7.19
C ILE A 407 24.65 -0.32 5.79
N ALA A 408 23.87 -0.14 4.73
CA ALA A 408 24.31 -0.51 3.38
C ALA A 408 25.26 0.52 2.75
N ASP A 409 25.14 1.80 3.13
CA ASP A 409 26.00 2.88 2.60
C ASP A 409 27.28 3.09 3.44
N SER A 410 27.35 2.58 4.68
CA SER A 410 28.57 2.69 5.51
C SER A 410 29.58 1.56 5.26
N VAL A 411 29.10 0.34 4.94
CA VAL A 411 29.97 -0.83 4.71
C VAL A 411 30.73 -0.74 3.38
N TYR A 412 30.27 0.08 2.44
CA TYR A 412 31.02 0.36 1.20
C TYR A 412 32.09 1.47 1.35
N ASN A 413 32.01 2.31 2.39
CA ASN A 413 32.99 3.38 2.61
C ASN A 413 34.15 2.97 3.53
N GLU A 414 33.96 2.03 4.46
CA GLU A 414 35.05 1.60 5.34
C GLU A 414 36.02 0.59 4.67
N ASN A 415 35.52 -0.26 3.76
CA ASN A 415 36.35 -1.27 3.09
C ASN A 415 37.28 -0.69 2.01
N ASN A 416 37.08 0.57 1.58
CA ASN A 416 37.97 1.25 0.63
C ASN A 416 39.04 2.14 1.31
N ILE A 417 38.98 2.32 2.63
CA ILE A 417 40.01 3.05 3.38
C ILE A 417 41.03 2.08 4.00
N ALA A 418 40.68 0.80 4.17
CA ALA A 418 41.58 -0.22 4.70
C ALA A 418 42.44 -0.95 3.62
N ALA A 419 42.30 -0.58 2.34
CA ALA A 419 43.01 -1.22 1.23
C ALA A 419 43.81 -0.24 0.33
N MET A 420 44.18 0.94 0.87
CA MET A 420 45.19 1.83 0.27
C MET A 420 46.36 2.05 1.21
#